data_AF-B5A535-F1
#
_entry.id   AF-B5A535-F1
#
_cell.length_a   1.000
_cell.length_b   1.000
_cell.length_c   1.000
_cell.angle_alpha   90.00
_cell.angle_beta   90.00
_cell.angle_gamma   90.00
#
_symmetry.space_group_name_H-M   'P 1'
#
loop_
_entity.id
_entity.type
_entity.pdbx_description
1 polymer ?
#
loop_
_entity_poly.entity_id
_entity_poly.type
_entity_poly.pdbx_seq_one_letter_code
_entity_poly.pdbx_strand_id
1 'polypeptide(L)'
;SCLPMQVTAALRVTDGGLVVVDCVEGVCVQTETVLRQALAERIRPVMTINKLDRAFLELPLDHEEMYQNFVKSVENANAIISIYHDEALGDVQVYPDKGTVSFSAGLHGWAFTLTKFARLYAAKFGVDEKKMMERLWGESFFDQKAKKWVKKGEGADGTPLTRAFCQFVLDPIQKMFNACMNDQFDKLDKMYKALSVDMKKEDMELRGKALLKRSMQRWLPAHDALLEMMVLHLPSPAKAQAYRYENLYTGPLDDKYAQAIKTCDPNGPLCMYVSKMVPTSDKGRFLAFGRVFSGTIRSGQKVRIMGPNYEFGKKEDLAIKNIQRTVLMMGRRTEAVESVPCGNTVALVGIDQFLVKSGTLADEEGAHPLTNMKYSVSPVVRVSVAPKNPAELPKLVEGLKRLAKSDPLVQIQIDENTNEHIVAGVGELHLEICLKDLEEDYMNGAELVKGEPVVGYRETVSKE
;
A
#
# COMPACT_ATOMS: atom_id res chain seq x y z
N SER A 1 -15.00 4.87 -1.42
CA SER A 1 -13.54 5.05 -1.64
C SER A 1 -13.15 4.56 -3.04
N CYS A 2 -13.50 5.32 -4.08
CA CYS A 2 -13.13 5.02 -5.48
C CYS A 2 -11.84 5.74 -5.85
N LEU A 3 -10.68 5.29 -5.36
CA LEU A 3 -9.39 5.75 -5.91
C LEU A 3 -8.40 4.58 -6.10
N PRO A 4 -8.78 3.50 -6.81
CA PRO A 4 -7.88 2.38 -7.11
C PRO A 4 -6.60 2.82 -7.85
N MET A 5 -6.58 4.03 -8.42
CA MET A 5 -5.44 4.52 -9.20
C MET A 5 -4.46 5.44 -8.48
N GLN A 6 -4.85 6.09 -7.37
CA GLN A 6 -3.82 6.66 -6.48
C GLN A 6 -2.89 5.55 -5.99
N VAL A 7 -3.41 4.33 -5.90
CA VAL A 7 -2.63 3.13 -5.61
C VAL A 7 -1.64 2.85 -6.74
N THR A 8 -2.04 2.86 -8.03
CA THR A 8 -1.12 2.60 -9.15
C THR A 8 0.10 3.55 -9.18
N ALA A 9 -0.09 4.84 -8.91
CA ALA A 9 1.02 5.79 -8.81
C ALA A 9 1.98 5.48 -7.65
N ALA A 10 1.43 4.99 -6.53
CA ALA A 10 2.24 4.53 -5.40
C ALA A 10 2.95 3.20 -5.71
N LEU A 11 2.29 2.26 -6.39
CA LEU A 11 2.83 0.94 -6.74
C LEU A 11 4.13 1.05 -7.55
N ARG A 12 4.24 2.04 -8.45
CA ARG A 12 5.45 2.20 -9.25
C ARG A 12 6.67 2.64 -8.44
N VAL A 13 6.47 3.34 -7.33
CA VAL A 13 7.57 3.78 -6.45
C VAL A 13 7.81 2.84 -5.27
N THR A 14 6.94 1.84 -5.04
CA THR A 14 7.08 0.85 -3.95
C THR A 14 7.58 -0.50 -4.45
N ASP A 15 8.33 -1.23 -3.62
CA ASP A 15 8.84 -2.58 -3.93
C ASP A 15 8.07 -3.72 -3.26
N GLY A 16 7.33 -3.38 -2.22
CA GLY A 16 6.51 -4.29 -1.43
C GLY A 16 5.15 -3.68 -1.12
N GLY A 17 4.16 -4.53 -0.86
CA GLY A 17 2.80 -4.11 -0.52
C GLY A 17 2.25 -4.88 0.68
N LEU A 18 1.68 -4.17 1.65
CA LEU A 18 0.90 -4.77 2.74
C LEU A 18 -0.57 -4.83 2.33
N VAL A 19 -1.05 -6.03 2.04
CA VAL A 19 -2.44 -6.31 1.68
C VAL A 19 -3.26 -6.48 2.95
N VAL A 20 -4.26 -5.62 3.15
CA VAL A 20 -5.15 -5.68 4.32
C VAL A 20 -6.46 -6.34 3.89
N VAL A 21 -6.82 -7.43 4.58
CA VAL A 21 -8.01 -8.23 4.30
C VAL A 21 -8.88 -8.27 5.55
N ASP A 22 -10.20 -8.16 5.43
CA ASP A 22 -11.10 -8.25 6.58
C ASP A 22 -11.25 -9.72 7.01
N CYS A 23 -11.25 -10.01 8.31
CA CYS A 23 -11.43 -11.38 8.79
C CYS A 23 -12.83 -11.95 8.57
N VAL A 24 -13.84 -11.09 8.37
CA VAL A 24 -15.25 -11.49 8.16
C VAL A 24 -15.59 -11.45 6.68
N GLU A 25 -15.29 -10.33 6.00
CA GLU A 25 -15.64 -10.15 4.58
C GLU A 25 -14.67 -10.87 3.63
N GLY A 26 -13.45 -11.17 4.11
CA GLY A 26 -12.41 -11.80 3.31
C GLY A 26 -11.88 -10.86 2.22
N VAL A 27 -11.52 -11.44 1.07
CA VAL A 27 -10.92 -10.71 -0.05
C VAL A 27 -12.01 -10.10 -0.93
N CYS A 28 -12.16 -8.78 -0.86
CA CYS A 28 -13.11 -8.03 -1.68
C CYS A 28 -12.57 -7.78 -3.11
N VAL A 29 -13.48 -7.51 -4.06
CA VAL A 29 -13.18 -7.24 -5.49
C VAL A 29 -12.17 -6.11 -5.68
N GLN A 30 -12.22 -5.07 -4.83
CA GLN A 30 -11.26 -3.96 -4.88
C GLN A 30 -9.85 -4.41 -4.48
N THR A 31 -9.74 -5.20 -3.40
CA THR A 31 -8.46 -5.76 -2.94
C THR A 31 -7.86 -6.67 -3.99
N GLU A 32 -8.69 -7.51 -4.62
CA GLU A 32 -8.27 -8.34 -5.76
C GLU A 32 -7.72 -7.48 -6.90
N THR A 33 -8.47 -6.46 -7.35
CA THR A 33 -8.06 -5.62 -8.48
C THR A 33 -6.72 -4.93 -8.22
N VAL A 34 -6.54 -4.38 -7.02
CA VAL A 34 -5.28 -3.73 -6.62
C VAL A 34 -4.14 -4.72 -6.49
N LEU A 35 -4.39 -5.92 -5.95
CA LEU A 35 -3.40 -6.98 -5.84
C LEU A 35 -2.92 -7.44 -7.22
N ARG A 36 -3.83 -7.60 -8.18
CA ARG A 36 -3.51 -7.92 -9.58
C ARG A 36 -2.59 -6.86 -10.20
N GLN A 37 -2.87 -5.58 -9.97
CA GLN A 37 -2.01 -4.48 -10.43
C GLN A 37 -0.63 -4.50 -9.77
N ALA A 38 -0.58 -4.77 -8.46
CA ALA A 38 0.69 -4.84 -7.74
C ALA A 38 1.59 -5.97 -8.28
N LEU A 39 1.00 -7.14 -8.55
CA LEU A 39 1.72 -8.29 -9.11
C LEU A 39 2.23 -8.01 -10.53
N ALA A 40 1.45 -7.31 -11.37
CA ALA A 40 1.90 -6.90 -12.70
C ALA A 40 3.13 -5.96 -12.67
N GLU A 41 3.25 -5.13 -11.63
CA GLU A 41 4.42 -4.27 -11.38
C GLU A 41 5.56 -5.00 -10.64
N ARG A 42 5.46 -6.33 -10.49
CA ARG A 42 6.38 -7.21 -9.76
C ARG A 42 6.57 -6.83 -8.28
N ILE A 43 5.50 -6.38 -7.62
CA ILE A 43 5.54 -6.01 -6.20
C ILE A 43 5.28 -7.24 -5.35
N ARG A 44 6.09 -7.42 -4.29
CA ARG A 44 5.94 -8.55 -3.37
C ARG A 44 4.87 -8.24 -2.31
N PRO A 45 3.75 -9.00 -2.26
CA PRO A 45 2.75 -8.83 -1.22
C PRO A 45 3.18 -9.50 0.09
N VAL A 46 2.79 -8.87 1.19
CA VAL A 46 2.59 -9.51 2.50
C VAL A 46 1.16 -9.21 2.92
N MET A 47 0.55 -10.08 3.72
CA MET A 47 -0.88 -9.98 4.03
C MET A 47 -1.12 -9.79 5.52
N THR A 48 -2.12 -8.98 5.87
CA THR A 48 -2.65 -8.93 7.24
C THR A 48 -4.15 -9.16 7.21
N ILE A 49 -4.61 -10.13 8.01
CA ILE A 49 -6.03 -10.33 8.28
C ILE A 49 -6.40 -9.37 9.41
N ASN A 50 -7.26 -8.40 9.14
CA ASN A 50 -7.61 -7.30 10.02
C ASN A 50 -9.02 -7.45 10.60
N LYS A 51 -9.34 -6.63 11.60
CA LYS A 51 -10.60 -6.62 12.36
C LYS A 51 -10.85 -7.89 13.17
N LEU A 52 -9.80 -8.57 13.63
CA LEU A 52 -9.95 -9.75 14.51
C LEU A 52 -10.78 -9.47 15.77
N ASP A 53 -10.85 -8.22 16.22
CA ASP A 53 -11.73 -7.81 17.31
C ASP A 53 -13.21 -8.16 17.07
N ARG A 54 -13.69 -8.12 15.82
CA ARG A 54 -15.05 -8.53 15.47
C ARG A 54 -15.26 -10.02 15.65
N ALA A 55 -14.27 -10.83 15.26
CA ALA A 55 -14.32 -12.28 15.42
C ALA A 55 -14.38 -12.72 16.90
N PHE A 56 -13.76 -11.96 17.80
CA PHE A 56 -13.76 -12.27 19.24
C PHE A 56 -14.91 -11.62 20.04
N LEU A 57 -15.41 -10.45 19.63
CA LEU A 57 -16.38 -9.67 20.42
C LEU A 57 -17.79 -9.65 19.83
N GLU A 58 -17.92 -9.69 18.50
CA GLU A 58 -19.22 -9.54 17.83
C GLU A 58 -19.80 -10.88 17.38
N LEU A 59 -18.93 -11.77 16.88
CA LEU A 59 -19.34 -13.05 16.31
C LEU A 59 -19.10 -14.18 17.33
N PRO A 60 -20.11 -15.01 17.64
CA PRO A 60 -19.95 -16.18 18.50
C PRO A 60 -19.35 -17.35 17.71
N LEU A 61 -18.19 -17.15 17.08
CA LEU A 61 -17.49 -18.19 16.32
C LEU A 61 -16.67 -19.08 17.26
N ASP A 62 -16.62 -20.38 16.97
CA ASP A 62 -15.66 -21.27 17.60
C ASP A 62 -14.24 -21.05 17.03
N HIS A 63 -13.20 -21.44 17.77
CA HIS A 63 -11.81 -21.31 17.34
C HIS A 63 -11.52 -22.02 16.02
N GLU A 64 -12.11 -23.20 15.79
CA GLU A 64 -11.93 -23.92 14.53
C GLU A 64 -12.59 -23.18 13.37
N GLU A 65 -13.80 -22.62 13.55
CA GLU A 65 -14.48 -21.83 12.51
C GLU A 65 -13.69 -20.56 12.16
N MET A 66 -13.17 -19.86 13.17
CA MET A 66 -12.27 -18.71 12.96
C MET A 66 -11.03 -19.12 12.15
N TYR A 67 -10.38 -20.22 12.51
CA TYR A 67 -9.22 -20.73 11.80
C TYR A 67 -9.54 -21.07 10.33
N GLN A 68 -10.66 -21.77 10.07
CA GLN A 68 -11.08 -22.10 8.71
C GLN A 68 -11.36 -20.85 7.87
N ASN A 69 -11.96 -19.80 8.47
CA ASN A 69 -12.15 -18.51 7.79
C ASN A 69 -10.82 -17.83 7.43
N PHE A 70 -9.81 -17.92 8.31
CA PHE A 70 -8.47 -17.41 8.03
C PHE A 70 -7.80 -18.20 6.90
N VAL A 71 -7.87 -19.53 6.92
CA VAL A 71 -7.35 -20.40 5.86
C VAL A 71 -7.98 -20.02 4.53
N LYS A 72 -9.31 -19.93 4.47
CA LYS A 72 -10.04 -19.53 3.25
C LYS A 72 -9.62 -18.16 2.74
N SER A 73 -9.38 -17.20 3.64
CA SER A 73 -8.92 -15.86 3.27
C SER A 73 -7.52 -15.88 2.65
N VAL A 74 -6.62 -16.69 3.20
CA VAL A 74 -5.25 -16.89 2.67
C VAL A 74 -5.29 -17.63 1.33
N GLU A 75 -6.11 -18.67 1.21
CA GLU A 75 -6.29 -19.44 -0.03
C GLU A 75 -6.85 -18.57 -1.15
N ASN A 76 -7.86 -17.74 -0.88
CA ASN A 76 -8.41 -16.81 -1.86
C ASN A 76 -7.37 -15.81 -2.35
N ALA A 77 -6.54 -15.28 -1.44
CA ALA A 77 -5.44 -14.39 -1.82
C ALA A 77 -4.38 -15.12 -2.66
N ASN A 78 -3.99 -16.34 -2.27
CA ASN A 78 -3.03 -17.15 -3.02
C ASN A 78 -3.56 -17.60 -4.39
N ALA A 79 -4.86 -17.87 -4.52
CA ALA A 79 -5.48 -18.15 -5.81
C ALA A 79 -5.28 -16.97 -6.77
N ILE A 80 -5.48 -15.73 -6.31
CA ILE A 80 -5.23 -14.52 -7.11
C ILE A 80 -3.74 -14.39 -7.45
N ILE A 81 -2.85 -14.60 -6.48
CA ILE A 81 -1.40 -14.48 -6.67
C ILE A 81 -0.88 -15.51 -7.68
N SER A 82 -1.37 -16.76 -7.59
CA SER A 82 -0.92 -17.87 -8.44
C SER A 82 -1.23 -17.68 -9.92
N ILE A 83 -2.21 -16.85 -10.28
CA ILE A 83 -2.54 -16.51 -11.67
C ILE A 83 -1.39 -15.73 -12.32
N TYR A 84 -0.65 -14.93 -11.54
CA TYR A 84 0.47 -14.11 -12.01
C TYR A 84 1.78 -14.78 -11.65
N HIS A 85 2.13 -15.82 -12.40
CA HIS A 85 3.45 -16.44 -12.28
C HIS A 85 4.47 -15.71 -13.14
N ASP A 86 5.53 -15.23 -12.50
CA ASP A 86 6.70 -14.66 -13.17
C ASP A 86 7.93 -15.40 -12.63
N GLU A 87 8.66 -16.08 -13.51
CA GLU A 87 9.83 -16.88 -13.15
C GLU A 87 10.90 -16.04 -12.41
N ALA A 88 11.00 -14.75 -12.71
CA ALA A 88 11.96 -13.85 -12.07
C ALA A 88 11.64 -13.56 -10.59
N LEU A 89 10.36 -13.67 -10.20
CA LEU A 89 9.89 -13.41 -8.83
C LEU A 89 9.89 -14.67 -7.95
N GLY A 90 9.80 -15.85 -8.56
CA GLY A 90 9.68 -17.13 -7.87
C GLY A 90 8.36 -17.27 -7.10
N ASP A 91 8.41 -17.87 -5.92
CA ASP A 91 7.23 -18.02 -5.05
C ASP A 91 6.93 -16.72 -4.30
N VAL A 92 5.80 -16.10 -4.66
CA VAL A 92 5.28 -14.85 -4.09
C VAL A 92 4.00 -15.06 -3.29
N GLN A 93 3.59 -16.32 -3.08
CA GLN A 93 2.41 -16.64 -2.28
C GLN A 93 2.64 -16.29 -0.81
N VAL A 94 1.52 -16.07 -0.10
CA VAL A 94 1.51 -15.71 1.31
C VAL A 94 1.15 -16.92 2.17
N TYR A 95 1.95 -17.13 3.20
CA TYR A 95 1.94 -18.28 4.10
C TYR A 95 2.11 -17.81 5.55
N PRO A 96 1.15 -18.11 6.44
CA PRO A 96 1.28 -17.81 7.87
C PRO A 96 2.47 -18.52 8.52
N ASP A 97 2.73 -19.77 8.14
CA ASP A 97 3.84 -20.61 8.61
C ASP A 97 5.21 -20.11 8.14
N LYS A 98 5.28 -19.28 7.09
CA LYS A 98 6.52 -18.59 6.68
C LYS A 98 6.64 -17.16 7.24
N GLY A 99 5.65 -16.68 8.00
CA GLY A 99 5.66 -15.32 8.59
C GLY A 99 5.20 -14.20 7.66
N THR A 100 4.77 -14.51 6.43
CA THR A 100 4.28 -13.53 5.44
C THR A 100 2.82 -13.11 5.61
N VAL A 101 2.14 -13.68 6.61
CA VAL A 101 0.77 -13.32 7.01
C VAL A 101 0.77 -12.92 8.49
N SER A 102 0.21 -11.75 8.79
CA SER A 102 -0.09 -11.30 10.14
C SER A 102 -1.60 -11.29 10.42
N PHE A 103 -1.94 -11.30 11.70
CA PHE A 103 -3.31 -11.18 12.19
C PHE A 103 -3.38 -9.91 13.05
N SER A 104 -4.27 -8.99 12.72
CA SER A 104 -4.34 -7.66 13.32
C SER A 104 -5.75 -7.23 13.72
N ALA A 105 -5.83 -6.35 14.70
CA ALA A 105 -7.02 -5.60 15.05
C ALA A 105 -6.65 -4.11 15.13
N GLY A 106 -6.80 -3.41 14.01
CA GLY A 106 -6.41 -2.00 13.90
C GLY A 106 -7.09 -1.07 14.91
N LEU A 107 -8.34 -1.35 15.29
CA LEU A 107 -9.11 -0.55 16.26
C LEU A 107 -8.45 -0.54 17.65
N HIS A 108 -7.97 -1.69 18.09
CA HIS A 108 -7.33 -1.86 19.39
C HIS A 108 -5.80 -1.67 19.31
N GLY A 109 -5.21 -1.76 18.12
CA GLY A 109 -3.79 -1.51 17.89
C GLY A 109 -2.89 -2.68 18.29
N TRP A 110 -3.39 -3.91 18.12
CA TRP A 110 -2.59 -5.13 18.32
C TRP A 110 -2.53 -5.97 17.04
N ALA A 111 -1.42 -6.66 16.86
CA ALA A 111 -1.22 -7.61 15.77
C ALA A 111 -0.17 -8.64 16.15
N PHE A 112 -0.18 -9.78 15.47
CA PHE A 112 0.82 -10.82 15.65
C PHE A 112 1.11 -11.56 14.34
N THR A 113 2.33 -12.07 14.25
CA THR A 113 2.75 -13.11 13.30
C THR A 113 2.94 -14.41 14.07
N LEU A 114 2.96 -15.56 13.36
CA LEU A 114 3.28 -16.84 14.01
C LEU A 114 4.70 -16.87 14.58
N THR A 115 5.63 -16.10 14.00
CA THR A 115 7.00 -15.94 14.46
C THR A 115 7.08 -15.58 15.95
N LYS A 116 6.25 -14.62 16.39
CA LYS A 116 6.24 -14.18 17.80
C LYS A 116 5.81 -15.29 18.76
N PHE A 117 4.76 -16.05 18.42
CA PHE A 117 4.32 -17.20 19.21
C PHE A 117 5.30 -18.36 19.13
N ALA A 118 5.91 -18.59 17.97
CA ALA A 118 6.92 -19.61 17.79
C ALA A 118 8.13 -19.35 18.69
N ARG A 119 8.64 -18.11 18.80
CA ARG A 119 9.71 -17.77 19.75
C ARG A 119 9.33 -18.06 21.21
N LEU A 120 8.11 -17.68 21.59
CA LEU A 120 7.60 -17.89 22.95
C LEU A 120 7.55 -19.38 23.31
N TYR A 121 7.08 -20.23 22.38
CA TYR A 121 6.90 -21.66 22.62
C TYR A 121 8.15 -22.48 22.32
N ALA A 122 8.99 -22.07 21.37
CA ALA A 122 10.28 -22.69 21.06
C ALA A 122 11.16 -22.78 22.31
N ALA A 123 11.24 -21.69 23.08
CA ALA A 123 11.97 -21.65 24.34
C ALA A 123 11.36 -22.61 25.41
N LYS A 124 10.04 -22.76 25.44
CA LYS A 124 9.33 -23.62 26.39
C LYS A 124 9.44 -25.11 26.06
N PHE A 125 9.39 -25.45 24.78
CA PHE A 125 9.44 -26.84 24.30
C PHE A 125 10.84 -27.32 23.93
N GLY A 126 11.84 -26.42 23.87
CA GLY A 126 13.19 -26.75 23.42
C GLY A 126 13.25 -27.15 21.94
N VAL A 127 12.40 -26.56 21.10
CA VAL A 127 12.32 -26.84 19.65
C VAL A 127 12.77 -25.62 18.87
N ASP A 128 13.35 -25.83 17.69
CA ASP A 128 13.71 -24.76 16.77
C ASP A 128 12.50 -23.87 16.37
N GLU A 129 12.72 -22.56 16.24
CA GLU A 129 11.69 -21.57 15.93
C GLU A 129 10.97 -21.87 14.62
N LYS A 130 11.69 -22.23 13.55
CA LYS A 130 11.07 -22.50 12.24
C LYS A 130 10.19 -23.74 12.28
N LYS A 131 10.69 -24.81 12.92
CA LYS A 131 9.90 -26.04 13.13
C LYS A 131 8.67 -25.78 13.99
N MET A 132 8.75 -24.87 14.95
CA MET A 132 7.60 -24.48 15.76
C MET A 132 6.58 -23.68 14.93
N MET A 133 7.02 -22.78 14.05
CA MET A 133 6.13 -22.05 13.14
C MET A 133 5.33 -22.98 12.23
N GLU A 134 5.99 -23.96 11.60
CA GLU A 134 5.34 -24.98 10.74
C GLU A 134 4.29 -25.80 11.51
N ARG A 135 4.49 -26.00 12.82
CA ARG A 135 3.56 -26.72 13.69
C ARG A 135 2.40 -25.88 14.20
N LEU A 136 2.54 -24.55 14.19
CA LEU A 136 1.50 -23.63 14.66
C LEU A 136 0.42 -23.36 13.61
N TRP A 137 0.59 -23.84 12.37
CA TRP A 137 -0.37 -23.70 11.28
C TRP A 137 -0.66 -25.05 10.62
N GLY A 138 -1.81 -25.20 9.98
CA GLY A 138 -2.19 -26.40 9.23
C GLY A 138 -2.73 -27.56 10.09
N GLU A 139 -2.53 -28.78 9.62
CA GLU A 139 -2.96 -30.02 10.28
C GLU A 139 -1.92 -30.50 11.30
N SER A 140 -1.69 -29.65 12.30
CA SER A 140 -0.80 -29.95 13.42
C SER A 140 -1.58 -29.87 14.72
N PHE A 141 -1.48 -30.92 15.54
CA PHE A 141 -2.18 -31.07 16.80
C PHE A 141 -1.17 -31.47 17.89
N PHE A 142 -1.35 -30.97 19.11
CA PHE A 142 -0.49 -31.30 20.24
C PHE A 142 -1.26 -32.12 21.29
N ASP A 143 -0.92 -33.40 21.38
CA ASP A 143 -1.47 -34.26 22.43
C ASP A 143 -0.79 -33.94 23.76
N GLN A 144 -1.51 -33.30 24.67
CA GLN A 144 -1.00 -32.92 25.99
C GLN A 144 -0.68 -34.14 26.88
N LYS A 145 -1.40 -35.26 26.71
CA LYS A 145 -1.19 -36.47 27.50
C LYS A 145 0.05 -37.20 27.02
N ALA A 146 0.15 -37.41 25.70
CA ALA A 146 1.30 -38.08 25.09
C ALA A 146 2.53 -37.16 24.97
N LYS A 147 2.37 -35.84 25.14
CA LYS A 147 3.37 -34.78 24.91
C LYS A 147 4.01 -34.89 23.52
N LYS A 148 3.20 -35.24 22.51
CA LYS A 148 3.65 -35.50 21.14
C LYS A 148 2.83 -34.69 20.14
N TRP A 149 3.50 -34.30 19.07
CA TRP A 149 2.87 -33.68 17.91
C TRP A 149 2.31 -34.77 17.01
N VAL A 150 1.04 -34.64 16.64
CA VAL A 150 0.35 -35.55 15.72
C VAL A 150 -0.28 -34.75 14.59
N LYS A 151 -0.40 -35.37 13.41
CA LYS A 151 -1.03 -34.76 12.23
C LYS A 151 -2.50 -35.13 12.07
N LYS A 152 -2.98 -36.11 12.83
CA LYS A 152 -4.38 -36.52 12.87
C LYS A 152 -5.07 -35.77 14.01
N GLY A 153 -6.31 -35.34 13.78
CA GLY A 153 -7.14 -34.66 14.79
C GLY A 153 -7.61 -35.54 15.95
N GLU A 154 -7.05 -36.74 16.09
CA GLU A 154 -7.38 -37.70 17.15
C GLU A 154 -6.09 -38.09 17.89
N GLY A 155 -6.16 -38.05 19.23
CA GLY A 155 -5.09 -38.50 20.10
C GLY A 155 -4.97 -40.03 20.12
N ALA A 156 -3.93 -40.54 20.79
CA ALA A 156 -3.75 -42.00 20.93
C ALA A 156 -4.93 -42.70 21.63
N ASP A 157 -5.72 -41.93 22.39
CA ASP A 157 -6.90 -42.39 23.14
C ASP A 157 -8.23 -42.24 22.34
N GLY A 158 -8.20 -41.79 21.08
CA GLY A 158 -9.39 -41.50 20.28
C GLY A 158 -10.12 -40.19 20.65
N THR A 159 -9.53 -39.36 21.53
CA THR A 159 -10.09 -38.05 21.88
C THR A 159 -9.81 -37.03 20.77
N PRO A 160 -10.79 -36.19 20.39
CA PRO A 160 -10.57 -35.13 19.43
C PRO A 160 -9.56 -34.12 19.98
N LEU A 161 -8.53 -33.84 19.19
CA LEU A 161 -7.50 -32.87 19.53
C LEU A 161 -7.80 -31.52 18.90
N THR A 162 -7.57 -30.47 19.66
CA THR A 162 -7.64 -29.10 19.16
C THR A 162 -6.40 -28.79 18.32
N ARG A 163 -6.60 -28.12 17.20
CA ARG A 163 -5.53 -27.67 16.31
C ARG A 163 -4.56 -26.76 17.06
N ALA A 164 -3.27 -26.84 16.71
CA ALA A 164 -2.23 -26.10 17.39
C ALA A 164 -2.44 -24.58 17.36
N PHE A 165 -2.88 -24.04 16.23
CA PHE A 165 -3.22 -22.62 16.12
C PHE A 165 -4.32 -22.23 17.13
N CYS A 166 -5.41 -22.99 17.16
CA CYS A 166 -6.53 -22.76 18.06
C CYS A 166 -6.08 -22.82 19.53
N GLN A 167 -5.32 -23.84 19.91
CA GLN A 167 -4.89 -24.07 21.29
C GLN A 167 -3.79 -23.12 21.79
N PHE A 168 -2.81 -22.79 20.95
CA PHE A 168 -1.63 -22.02 21.37
C PHE A 168 -1.69 -20.54 20.98
N VAL A 169 -2.57 -20.15 20.04
CA VAL A 169 -2.69 -18.77 19.59
C VAL A 169 -4.05 -18.18 19.95
N LEU A 170 -5.15 -18.78 19.50
CA LEU A 170 -6.49 -18.21 19.73
C LEU A 170 -6.93 -18.32 21.19
N ASP A 171 -6.73 -19.49 21.82
CA ASP A 171 -7.09 -19.77 23.21
C ASP A 171 -6.52 -18.75 24.21
N PRO A 172 -5.21 -18.43 24.20
CA PRO A 172 -4.65 -17.41 25.08
C PRO A 172 -5.21 -16.02 24.83
N ILE A 173 -5.49 -15.67 23.57
CA ILE A 173 -6.10 -14.39 23.19
C ILE A 173 -7.53 -14.32 23.74
N GLN A 174 -8.35 -15.34 23.49
CA GLN A 174 -9.73 -15.37 23.99
C GLN A 174 -9.80 -15.35 25.52
N LYS A 175 -8.88 -16.05 26.20
CA LYS A 175 -8.75 -16.00 27.68
C LYS A 175 -8.42 -14.59 28.17
N MET A 176 -7.53 -13.87 27.48
CA MET A 176 -7.22 -12.47 27.78
C MET A 176 -8.44 -11.56 27.59
N PHE A 177 -9.18 -11.73 26.49
CA PHE A 177 -10.42 -11.01 26.21
C PHE A 177 -11.47 -11.22 27.30
N ASN A 178 -11.76 -12.47 27.63
CA ASN A 178 -12.74 -12.84 28.64
C ASN A 178 -12.35 -12.37 30.05
N ALA A 179 -11.07 -12.44 30.40
CA ALA A 179 -10.58 -11.98 31.69
C ALA A 179 -10.64 -10.45 31.82
N CYS A 180 -10.35 -9.71 30.74
CA CYS A 180 -10.47 -8.24 30.73
C CYS A 180 -11.93 -7.76 30.76
N MET A 181 -12.83 -8.44 30.03
CA MET A 181 -14.24 -8.03 29.94
C MET A 181 -15.05 -8.38 31.21
N ASN A 182 -14.63 -9.42 31.94
CA ASN A 182 -15.29 -9.86 33.19
C ASN A 182 -14.54 -9.39 34.46
N ASP A 183 -13.63 -8.41 34.34
CA ASP A 183 -12.88 -7.83 35.46
C ASP A 183 -12.17 -8.87 36.37
N GLN A 184 -11.62 -9.93 35.78
CA GLN A 184 -10.96 -11.02 36.51
C GLN A 184 -9.47 -10.70 36.80
N PHE A 185 -9.21 -9.68 37.63
CA PHE A 185 -7.86 -9.15 37.90
C PHE A 185 -6.86 -10.20 38.37
N ASP A 186 -7.26 -11.13 39.24
CA ASP A 186 -6.37 -12.18 39.75
C ASP A 186 -5.87 -13.13 38.64
N LYS A 187 -6.71 -13.38 37.63
CA LYS A 187 -6.33 -14.19 36.47
C LYS A 187 -5.47 -13.37 35.51
N LEU A 188 -5.80 -12.10 35.31
CA LEU A 188 -5.02 -11.19 34.47
C LEU A 188 -3.59 -11.02 34.97
N ASP A 189 -3.38 -10.81 36.28
CA ASP A 189 -2.03 -10.69 36.86
C ASP A 189 -1.19 -11.95 36.64
N LYS A 190 -1.78 -13.13 36.82
CA LYS A 190 -1.13 -14.41 36.51
C LYS A 190 -0.80 -14.54 35.01
N MET A 191 -1.70 -14.13 34.12
CA MET A 191 -1.48 -14.16 32.68
C MET A 191 -0.38 -13.19 32.25
N TYR A 192 -0.37 -11.95 32.77
CA TYR A 192 0.67 -10.96 32.47
C TYR A 192 2.06 -11.48 32.88
N LYS A 193 2.17 -12.09 34.07
CA LYS A 193 3.43 -12.73 34.51
C LYS A 193 3.84 -13.89 33.60
N ALA A 194 2.91 -14.75 33.21
CA ALA A 194 3.20 -15.93 32.36
C ALA A 194 3.55 -15.57 30.90
N LEU A 195 3.08 -14.42 30.43
CA LEU A 195 3.31 -13.88 29.09
C LEU A 195 4.38 -12.79 29.06
N SER A 196 5.00 -12.49 30.21
CA SER A 196 6.02 -11.44 30.38
C SER A 196 5.55 -10.06 29.90
N VAL A 197 4.29 -9.71 30.19
CA VAL A 197 3.68 -8.42 29.87
C VAL A 197 3.84 -7.48 31.06
N ASP A 198 4.54 -6.37 30.85
CA ASP A 198 4.70 -5.33 31.87
C ASP A 198 3.58 -4.29 31.76
N MET A 199 2.79 -4.17 32.82
CA MET A 199 1.62 -3.28 32.91
C MET A 199 1.88 -2.18 33.94
N LYS A 200 1.67 -0.93 33.57
CA LYS A 200 1.79 0.20 34.51
C LYS A 200 0.61 0.22 35.49
N LYS A 201 0.81 0.83 36.66
CA LYS A 201 -0.26 1.00 37.66
C LYS A 201 -1.50 1.69 37.09
N GLU A 202 -1.30 2.76 36.33
CA GLU A 202 -2.38 3.50 35.63
C GLU A 202 -3.13 2.61 34.63
N ASP A 203 -2.43 1.70 33.94
CA ASP A 203 -3.07 0.79 32.98
C ASP A 203 -3.95 -0.26 33.70
N MET A 204 -3.61 -0.62 34.95
CA MET A 204 -4.40 -1.56 35.77
C MET A 204 -5.67 -0.94 36.37
N GLU A 205 -5.81 0.38 36.38
CA GLU A 205 -7.02 1.07 36.82
C GLU A 205 -8.11 1.09 35.74
N LEU A 206 -7.74 0.84 34.49
CA LEU A 206 -8.69 0.76 33.37
C LEU A 206 -9.63 -0.45 33.52
N ARG A 207 -10.81 -0.36 32.89
CA ARG A 207 -11.85 -1.42 32.94
C ARG A 207 -12.41 -1.74 31.56
N GLY A 208 -12.96 -2.94 31.41
CA GLY A 208 -13.61 -3.41 30.20
C GLY A 208 -12.77 -3.21 28.92
N LYS A 209 -13.36 -2.58 27.90
CA LYS A 209 -12.71 -2.35 26.59
C LYS A 209 -11.42 -1.53 26.68
N ALA A 210 -11.32 -0.58 27.61
CA ALA A 210 -10.12 0.25 27.77
C ALA A 210 -8.94 -0.57 28.32
N LEU A 211 -9.21 -1.44 29.29
CA LEU A 211 -8.22 -2.39 29.83
C LEU A 211 -7.77 -3.36 28.74
N LEU A 212 -8.73 -4.00 28.06
CA LEU A 212 -8.47 -4.93 26.98
C LEU A 212 -7.55 -4.32 25.91
N LYS A 213 -7.85 -3.10 25.47
CA LYS A 213 -7.04 -2.37 24.50
C LYS A 213 -5.60 -2.21 24.97
N ARG A 214 -5.37 -1.76 26.21
CA ARG A 214 -4.02 -1.58 26.76
C ARG A 214 -3.27 -2.89 26.95
N SER A 215 -3.94 -3.91 27.47
CA SER A 215 -3.36 -5.24 27.67
C SER A 215 -2.88 -5.85 26.35
N MET A 216 -3.70 -5.77 25.30
CA MET A 216 -3.33 -6.27 23.98
C MET A 216 -2.22 -5.44 23.33
N GLN A 217 -2.22 -4.10 23.49
CA GLN A 217 -1.15 -3.25 22.98
C GLN A 217 0.20 -3.54 23.62
N ARG A 218 0.23 -3.92 24.90
CA ARG A 218 1.47 -4.28 25.62
C ARG A 218 1.93 -5.69 25.28
N TRP A 219 1.01 -6.63 25.13
CA TRP A 219 1.34 -8.01 24.83
C TRP A 219 1.73 -8.22 23.36
N LEU A 220 0.92 -7.72 22.43
CA LEU A 220 1.04 -7.91 20.99
C LEU A 220 0.99 -6.55 20.25
N PRO A 221 2.00 -5.67 20.41
CA PRO A 221 1.99 -4.38 19.75
C PRO A 221 1.90 -4.52 18.23
N ALA A 222 0.95 -3.83 17.59
CA ALA A 222 0.74 -3.99 16.15
C ALA A 222 1.95 -3.59 15.30
N HIS A 223 2.67 -2.54 15.71
CA HIS A 223 3.83 -2.04 14.98
C HIS A 223 4.96 -3.07 14.93
N ASP A 224 5.23 -3.79 16.04
CA ASP A 224 6.28 -4.81 16.06
C ASP A 224 6.00 -5.93 15.06
N ALA A 225 4.78 -6.46 15.07
CA ALA A 225 4.42 -7.57 14.19
C ALA A 225 4.43 -7.16 12.70
N LEU A 226 3.89 -5.99 12.39
CA LEU A 226 3.85 -5.49 11.01
C LEU A 226 5.24 -5.11 10.50
N LEU A 227 6.06 -4.41 11.32
CA LEU A 227 7.42 -4.03 10.94
C LEU A 227 8.33 -5.25 10.79
N GLU A 228 8.22 -6.24 11.69
CA GLU A 228 8.97 -7.49 11.55
C GLU A 228 8.63 -8.17 10.22
N MET A 229 7.34 -8.33 9.91
CA MET A 229 6.91 -8.93 8.65
C MET A 229 7.43 -8.14 7.44
N MET A 230 7.35 -6.81 7.48
CA MET A 230 7.82 -5.95 6.39
C MET A 230 9.34 -6.06 6.19
N VAL A 231 10.13 -5.98 7.26
CA VAL A 231 11.61 -6.03 7.17
C VAL A 231 12.11 -7.39 6.72
N LEU A 232 11.49 -8.49 7.18
CA LEU A 232 11.95 -9.84 6.86
C LEU A 232 11.52 -10.32 5.47
N HIS A 233 10.37 -9.87 4.97
CA HIS A 233 9.78 -10.43 3.76
C HIS A 233 9.69 -9.47 2.58
N LEU A 234 9.66 -8.15 2.80
CA LEU A 234 9.68 -7.20 1.69
C LEU A 234 11.10 -6.98 1.18
N PRO A 235 11.30 -6.89 -0.15
CA PRO A 235 12.62 -6.69 -0.71
C PRO A 235 13.08 -5.25 -0.50
N SER A 236 14.37 -5.10 -0.22
CA SER A 236 15.04 -3.79 -0.30
C SER A 236 15.05 -3.26 -1.74
N PRO A 237 15.14 -1.94 -1.96
CA PRO A 237 15.33 -1.33 -3.28
C PRO A 237 16.35 -2.02 -4.18
N ALA A 238 17.55 -2.31 -3.67
CA ALA A 238 18.61 -2.95 -4.46
C ALA A 238 18.21 -4.34 -4.98
N LYS A 239 17.51 -5.13 -4.14
CA LYS A 239 17.00 -6.44 -4.54
C LYS A 239 15.82 -6.34 -5.51
N ALA A 240 14.92 -5.40 -5.26
CA ALA A 240 13.72 -5.22 -6.06
C ALA A 240 14.01 -4.71 -7.47
N GLN A 241 14.87 -3.70 -7.58
CA GLN A 241 15.23 -3.12 -8.87
C GLN A 241 15.92 -4.12 -9.80
N ALA A 242 16.68 -5.06 -9.26
CA ALA A 242 17.37 -6.10 -10.02
C ALA A 242 16.45 -6.95 -10.92
N TYR A 243 15.19 -7.16 -10.52
CA TYR A 243 14.19 -7.86 -11.34
C TYR A 243 13.09 -6.93 -11.88
N ARG A 244 13.00 -5.66 -11.44
CA ARG A 244 11.98 -4.70 -11.93
C ARG A 244 12.47 -3.83 -13.07
N TYR A 245 13.79 -3.65 -13.23
CA TYR A 245 14.34 -2.69 -14.20
C TYR A 245 13.82 -2.92 -15.63
N GLU A 246 13.59 -4.18 -16.02
CA GLU A 246 13.03 -4.56 -17.33
C GLU A 246 11.65 -3.98 -17.61
N ASN A 247 10.77 -3.91 -16.60
CA ASN A 247 9.43 -3.36 -16.75
C ASN A 247 9.42 -1.83 -16.59
N LEU A 248 10.40 -1.29 -15.87
CA LEU A 248 10.47 0.12 -15.50
C LEU A 248 11.14 0.99 -16.57
N TYR A 249 12.09 0.46 -17.33
CA TYR A 249 12.88 1.22 -18.30
C TYR A 249 12.46 0.91 -19.73
N THR A 250 12.29 1.95 -20.57
CA THR A 250 11.86 1.79 -21.96
C THR A 250 13.00 1.63 -22.96
N GLY A 251 14.24 1.91 -22.53
CA GLY A 251 15.42 1.83 -23.37
C GLY A 251 16.06 0.44 -23.41
N PRO A 252 17.21 0.30 -24.09
CA PRO A 252 17.97 -0.96 -24.15
C PRO A 252 18.44 -1.41 -22.76
N LEU A 253 18.24 -2.70 -22.44
CA LEU A 253 18.59 -3.26 -21.13
C LEU A 253 20.11 -3.36 -20.87
N ASP A 254 20.92 -3.26 -21.94
CA ASP A 254 22.38 -3.31 -21.89
C ASP A 254 23.01 -1.93 -21.73
N ASP A 255 22.20 -0.85 -21.74
CA ASP A 255 22.75 0.49 -21.60
C ASP A 255 23.16 0.79 -20.15
N LYS A 256 23.99 1.83 -19.98
CA LYS A 256 24.51 2.22 -18.67
C LYS A 256 23.42 2.67 -17.69
N TYR A 257 22.27 3.14 -18.17
CA TYR A 257 21.17 3.60 -17.31
C TYR A 257 20.39 2.39 -16.77
N ALA A 258 20.06 1.43 -17.62
CA ALA A 258 19.41 0.17 -17.25
C ALA A 258 20.26 -0.63 -16.27
N GLN A 259 21.57 -0.73 -16.51
CA GLN A 259 22.49 -1.39 -15.58
C GLN A 259 22.58 -0.66 -14.23
N ALA A 260 22.65 0.68 -14.24
CA ALA A 260 22.70 1.45 -13.00
C ALA A 260 21.38 1.40 -12.20
N ILE A 261 20.23 1.33 -12.88
CA ILE A 261 18.92 1.06 -12.26
C ILE A 261 18.91 -0.35 -11.67
N LYS A 262 19.37 -1.36 -12.42
CA LYS A 262 19.42 -2.76 -11.98
C LYS A 262 20.25 -2.94 -10.71
N THR A 263 21.41 -2.30 -10.64
CA THR A 263 22.34 -2.41 -9.49
C THR A 263 22.02 -1.42 -8.36
N CYS A 264 21.06 -0.51 -8.53
CA CYS A 264 20.78 0.57 -7.59
C CYS A 264 22.06 1.38 -7.28
N ASP A 265 22.78 1.82 -8.32
CA ASP A 265 24.08 2.48 -8.14
C ASP A 265 23.93 3.98 -7.78
N PRO A 266 24.36 4.44 -6.59
CA PRO A 266 24.27 5.85 -6.21
C PRO A 266 25.23 6.76 -6.97
N ASN A 267 26.29 6.19 -7.57
CA ASN A 267 27.27 6.91 -8.38
C ASN A 267 27.01 6.80 -9.89
N GLY A 268 25.99 6.04 -10.28
CA GLY A 268 25.56 5.91 -11.66
C GLY A 268 24.86 7.17 -12.18
N PRO A 269 24.46 7.18 -13.47
CA PRO A 269 23.69 8.27 -14.04
C PRO A 269 22.36 8.45 -13.30
N LEU A 270 21.95 9.70 -13.09
CA LEU A 270 20.70 10.02 -12.41
C LEU A 270 19.52 9.51 -13.25
N CYS A 271 18.67 8.69 -12.64
CA CYS A 271 17.37 8.35 -13.17
C CYS A 271 16.35 8.39 -12.03
N MET A 272 15.41 9.33 -12.07
CA MET A 272 14.35 9.47 -11.09
C MET A 272 12.99 9.45 -11.77
N TYR A 273 12.04 8.76 -11.16
CA TYR A 273 10.64 8.78 -11.58
C TYR A 273 9.82 9.70 -10.69
N VAL A 274 9.11 10.65 -11.27
CA VAL A 274 8.06 11.42 -10.58
C VAL A 274 6.73 10.73 -10.81
N SER A 275 6.11 10.26 -9.73
CA SER A 275 4.83 9.54 -9.78
C SER A 275 3.63 10.43 -9.51
N LYS A 276 3.77 11.46 -8.66
CA LYS A 276 2.66 12.34 -8.27
C LYS A 276 3.12 13.76 -7.97
N MET A 277 2.26 14.73 -8.28
CA MET A 277 2.37 16.10 -7.82
C MET A 277 1.59 16.27 -6.51
N VAL A 278 2.27 16.66 -5.44
CA VAL A 278 1.67 16.87 -4.11
C VAL A 278 1.41 18.36 -3.91
N PRO A 279 0.15 18.79 -3.67
CA PRO A 279 -0.14 20.19 -3.39
C PRO A 279 0.48 20.62 -2.07
N THR A 280 1.02 21.84 -2.02
CA THR A 280 1.54 22.44 -0.79
C THR A 280 0.53 23.40 -0.16
N SER A 281 0.71 23.71 1.13
CA SER A 281 -0.06 24.74 1.83
C SER A 281 0.14 26.14 1.23
N ASP A 282 1.26 26.36 0.54
CA ASP A 282 1.55 27.57 -0.22
C ASP A 282 0.75 27.54 -1.53
N LYS A 283 -0.50 28.01 -1.45
CA LYS A 283 -1.48 28.08 -2.54
C LYS A 283 -0.83 28.33 -3.92
N GLY A 284 -0.72 27.26 -4.72
CA GLY A 284 -0.27 27.31 -6.12
C GLY A 284 1.06 26.64 -6.43
N ARG A 285 1.81 26.14 -5.43
CA ARG A 285 3.03 25.35 -5.68
C ARG A 285 2.79 23.86 -5.44
N PHE A 286 3.32 23.03 -6.34
CA PHE A 286 3.30 21.58 -6.20
C PHE A 286 4.70 21.03 -5.95
N LEU A 287 4.79 19.98 -5.13
CA LEU A 287 6.00 19.18 -4.97
C LEU A 287 5.91 17.97 -5.89
N ALA A 288 6.92 17.76 -6.72
CA ALA A 288 7.02 16.55 -7.51
C ALA A 288 7.56 15.41 -6.64
N PHE A 289 6.67 14.51 -6.22
CA PHE A 289 7.01 13.34 -5.41
C PHE A 289 7.34 12.15 -6.31
N GLY A 290 8.42 11.45 -5.97
CA GLY A 290 8.93 10.38 -6.78
C GLY A 290 9.98 9.55 -6.07
N ARG A 291 10.65 8.70 -6.86
CA ARG A 291 11.72 7.82 -6.40
C ARG A 291 12.94 7.92 -7.30
N VAL A 292 14.11 8.01 -6.68
CA VAL A 292 15.40 7.93 -7.38
C VAL A 292 15.71 6.46 -7.63
N PHE A 293 15.80 6.06 -8.90
CA PHE A 293 16.11 4.68 -9.29
C PHE A 293 17.61 4.44 -9.43
N SER A 294 18.35 5.43 -9.93
CA SER A 294 19.81 5.40 -10.10
C SER A 294 20.40 6.78 -9.85
N GLY A 295 21.66 6.83 -9.44
CA GLY A 295 22.40 8.07 -9.16
C GLY A 295 21.96 8.77 -7.88
N THR A 296 22.34 10.05 -7.77
CA THR A 296 22.03 10.89 -6.62
C THR A 296 21.48 12.24 -7.08
N ILE A 297 20.31 12.63 -6.57
CA ILE A 297 19.69 13.91 -6.89
C ILE A 297 20.09 14.96 -5.86
N ARG A 298 20.45 16.18 -6.31
CA ARG A 298 20.91 17.26 -5.43
C ARG A 298 20.13 18.55 -5.63
N SER A 299 20.02 19.35 -4.57
CA SER A 299 19.51 20.72 -4.66
C SER A 299 20.45 21.56 -5.55
N GLY A 300 19.88 22.35 -6.46
CA GLY A 300 20.62 23.16 -7.43
C GLY A 300 21.08 22.41 -8.69
N GLN A 301 20.95 21.07 -8.74
CA GLN A 301 21.39 20.28 -9.88
C GLN A 301 20.54 20.56 -11.12
N LYS A 302 21.21 20.68 -12.27
CA LYS A 302 20.57 20.79 -13.58
C LYS A 302 20.14 19.40 -14.04
N VAL A 303 18.86 19.25 -14.35
CA VAL A 303 18.25 17.98 -14.78
C VAL A 303 17.43 18.17 -16.03
N ARG A 304 17.34 17.08 -16.81
CA ARG A 304 16.44 16.92 -17.95
C ARG A 304 15.16 16.30 -17.43
N ILE A 305 14.05 16.99 -17.67
CA ILE A 305 12.70 16.62 -17.30
C ILE A 305 12.04 16.11 -18.57
N MET A 306 11.81 14.81 -18.62
CA MET A 306 11.10 14.11 -19.69
C MET A 306 9.65 13.91 -19.23
N GLY A 307 8.72 14.59 -19.89
CA GLY A 307 7.30 14.41 -19.63
C GLY A 307 6.76 13.08 -20.18
N PRO A 308 5.46 12.80 -19.99
CA PRO A 308 4.87 11.52 -20.38
C PRO A 308 4.84 11.30 -21.89
N ASN A 309 4.83 12.35 -22.71
CA ASN A 309 4.79 12.22 -24.17
C ASN A 309 6.18 12.29 -24.81
N TYR A 310 7.24 12.31 -23.99
CA TYR A 310 8.61 12.33 -24.47
C TYR A 310 8.97 11.03 -25.20
N GLU A 311 9.52 11.15 -26.39
CA GLU A 311 10.14 10.06 -27.13
C GLU A 311 11.64 10.33 -27.30
N PHE A 312 12.44 9.27 -27.18
CA PHE A 312 13.89 9.37 -27.30
C PHE A 312 14.29 9.99 -28.65
N GLY A 313 15.15 11.00 -28.60
CA GLY A 313 15.61 11.75 -29.77
C GLY A 313 14.73 12.95 -30.17
N LYS A 314 13.49 13.06 -29.67
CA LYS A 314 12.66 14.27 -29.86
C LYS A 314 12.96 15.33 -28.80
N LYS A 315 12.57 16.58 -29.09
CA LYS A 315 12.62 17.71 -28.14
C LYS A 315 11.25 18.08 -27.58
N GLU A 316 10.20 17.42 -28.06
CA GLU A 316 8.84 17.60 -27.54
C GLU A 316 8.75 17.02 -26.12
N ASP A 317 8.04 17.72 -25.24
CA ASP A 317 7.86 17.33 -23.83
C ASP A 317 9.18 17.13 -23.05
N LEU A 318 10.22 17.88 -23.43
CA LEU A 318 11.53 17.91 -22.79
C LEU A 318 11.84 19.31 -22.24
N ALA A 319 12.18 19.40 -20.96
CA ALA A 319 12.63 20.64 -20.33
C ALA A 319 13.95 20.43 -19.59
N ILE A 320 14.87 21.40 -19.66
CA ILE A 320 16.13 21.37 -18.92
C ILE A 320 16.14 22.49 -17.89
N LYS A 321 16.10 22.14 -16.60
CA LYS A 321 15.92 23.09 -15.50
C LYS A 321 16.71 22.67 -14.27
N ASN A 322 16.94 23.62 -13.38
CA ASN A 322 17.60 23.37 -12.10
C ASN A 322 16.57 23.02 -11.04
N ILE A 323 16.87 22.01 -10.24
CA ILE A 323 16.08 21.67 -9.05
C ILE A 323 16.30 22.76 -8.02
N GLN A 324 15.24 23.41 -7.53
CA GLN A 324 15.40 24.46 -6.53
C GLN A 324 15.79 23.86 -5.19
N ARG A 325 15.04 22.86 -4.73
CA ARG A 325 15.25 22.17 -3.46
C ARG A 325 14.79 20.72 -3.51
N THR A 326 15.52 19.86 -2.81
CA THR A 326 15.16 18.48 -2.49
C THR A 326 14.61 18.41 -1.06
N VAL A 327 13.47 17.76 -0.86
CA VAL A 327 12.84 17.63 0.46
C VAL A 327 12.38 16.19 0.73
N LEU A 328 12.54 15.75 1.98
CA LEU A 328 11.96 14.51 2.49
C LEU A 328 10.54 14.76 3.00
N MET A 329 9.60 13.93 2.57
CA MET A 329 8.19 14.01 2.97
C MET A 329 7.92 13.08 4.15
N MET A 330 7.77 13.64 5.36
CA MET A 330 7.42 12.91 6.59
C MET A 330 5.93 13.11 6.91
N GLY A 331 5.07 12.65 6.00
CA GLY A 331 3.62 12.83 6.10
C GLY A 331 3.22 14.29 5.91
N ARG A 332 2.94 15.00 7.01
CA ARG A 332 2.56 16.43 6.98
C ARG A 332 3.75 17.39 7.09
N ARG A 333 4.91 16.89 7.51
CA ARG A 333 6.12 17.70 7.67
C ARG A 333 7.05 17.45 6.49
N THR A 334 7.78 18.49 6.09
CA THR A 334 8.83 18.39 5.08
C THR A 334 10.15 18.83 5.68
N GLU A 335 11.21 18.12 5.32
CA GLU A 335 12.57 18.42 5.76
C GLU A 335 13.46 18.64 4.54
N ALA A 336 14.16 19.76 4.49
CA ALA A 336 15.07 20.06 3.39
C ALA A 336 16.37 19.26 3.56
N VAL A 337 16.79 18.61 2.48
CA VAL A 337 18.03 17.83 2.44
C VAL A 337 18.86 18.29 1.24
N GLU A 338 20.18 18.16 1.33
CA GLU A 338 21.08 18.58 0.24
C GLU A 338 21.01 17.62 -0.96
N SER A 339 20.98 16.32 -0.68
CA SER A 339 20.97 15.27 -1.70
C SER A 339 20.26 14.01 -1.25
N VAL A 340 19.69 13.26 -2.19
CA VAL A 340 19.04 11.96 -1.95
C VAL A 340 19.57 10.91 -2.94
N PRO A 341 20.16 9.79 -2.47
CA PRO A 341 20.66 8.74 -3.34
C PRO A 341 19.55 7.79 -3.82
N CYS A 342 19.86 6.97 -4.82
CA CYS A 342 18.99 5.93 -5.36
C CYS A 342 18.39 5.00 -4.29
N GLY A 343 17.24 4.42 -4.63
CA GLY A 343 16.42 3.60 -3.76
C GLY A 343 15.47 4.39 -2.85
N ASN A 344 15.72 5.67 -2.61
CA ASN A 344 14.90 6.51 -1.74
C ASN A 344 13.81 7.28 -2.49
N THR A 345 12.74 7.61 -1.78
CA THR A 345 11.71 8.55 -2.24
C THR A 345 12.08 9.98 -1.86
N VAL A 346 11.74 10.92 -2.72
CA VAL A 346 12.07 12.35 -2.56
C VAL A 346 10.98 13.19 -3.19
N ALA A 347 10.79 14.39 -2.63
CA ALA A 347 9.96 15.42 -3.25
C ALA A 347 10.84 16.60 -3.73
N LEU A 348 10.53 17.12 -4.91
CA LEU A 348 11.30 18.17 -5.56
C LEU A 348 10.48 19.46 -5.68
N VAL A 349 11.16 20.58 -5.42
CA VAL A 349 10.61 21.93 -5.57
C VAL A 349 11.12 22.56 -6.86
N GLY A 350 10.24 23.21 -7.62
CA GLY A 350 10.60 24.05 -8.77
C GLY A 350 10.56 23.37 -10.13
N ILE A 351 9.99 22.17 -10.21
CA ILE A 351 9.81 21.42 -11.48
C ILE A 351 8.33 21.23 -11.89
N ASP A 352 7.42 21.77 -11.10
CA ASP A 352 5.96 21.64 -11.25
C ASP A 352 5.36 22.34 -12.47
N GLN A 353 6.08 23.31 -13.03
CA GLN A 353 5.67 23.96 -14.28
C GLN A 353 5.92 23.10 -15.51
N PHE A 354 6.85 22.13 -15.42
CA PHE A 354 7.31 21.34 -16.56
C PHE A 354 6.75 19.91 -16.57
N LEU A 355 6.12 19.48 -15.48
CA LEU A 355 5.45 18.18 -15.38
C LEU A 355 3.97 18.38 -15.11
N VAL A 356 3.14 17.66 -15.85
CA VAL A 356 1.69 17.67 -15.63
C VAL A 356 1.31 16.59 -14.60
N LYS A 357 1.69 15.33 -14.81
CA LYS A 357 1.25 14.20 -13.95
C LYS A 357 2.43 13.39 -13.43
N SER A 358 3.15 12.79 -14.37
CA SER A 358 4.33 11.96 -14.12
C SER A 358 5.42 12.31 -15.12
N GLY A 359 6.64 11.91 -14.83
CA GLY A 359 7.75 12.09 -15.75
C GLY A 359 9.02 11.46 -15.23
N THR A 360 10.03 11.44 -16.09
CA THR A 360 11.35 10.92 -15.76
C THR A 360 12.35 12.06 -15.73
N LEU A 361 13.21 12.06 -14.72
CA LEU A 361 14.31 13.00 -14.59
C LEU A 361 15.63 12.27 -14.82
N ALA A 362 16.49 12.86 -15.65
CA ALA A 362 17.84 12.38 -15.89
C ALA A 362 18.87 13.52 -15.90
N ASP A 363 20.14 13.20 -15.72
CA ASP A 363 21.25 14.16 -15.80
C ASP A 363 21.83 14.30 -17.23
N GLU A 364 21.85 13.21 -18.00
CA GLU A 364 22.48 13.14 -19.31
C GLU A 364 21.51 13.00 -20.49
N GLU A 365 21.96 13.31 -21.71
CA GLU A 365 21.10 13.26 -22.92
C GLU A 365 20.76 11.85 -23.42
N GLY A 366 21.52 10.83 -23.01
CA GLY A 366 21.36 9.45 -23.49
C GLY A 366 20.29 8.64 -22.77
N ALA A 367 19.64 9.19 -21.74
CA ALA A 367 18.67 8.46 -20.93
C ALA A 367 17.33 8.31 -21.67
N HIS A 368 16.79 7.09 -21.70
CA HIS A 368 15.41 6.85 -22.12
C HIS A 368 14.45 7.15 -20.95
N PRO A 369 13.19 7.51 -21.21
CA PRO A 369 12.22 7.69 -20.14
C PRO A 369 11.90 6.36 -19.46
N LEU A 370 11.53 6.41 -18.19
CA LEU A 370 10.91 5.28 -17.51
C LEU A 370 9.47 5.09 -18.03
N THR A 371 9.00 3.85 -18.00
CA THR A 371 7.68 3.47 -18.49
C THR A 371 6.61 4.32 -17.81
N ASN A 372 5.73 4.93 -18.61
CA ASN A 372 4.60 5.70 -18.10
C ASN A 372 3.56 4.81 -17.43
N MET A 373 2.82 5.38 -16.48
CA MET A 373 1.72 4.67 -15.82
C MET A 373 0.67 4.26 -16.84
N LYS A 374 0.37 2.97 -16.90
CA LYS A 374 -0.80 2.45 -17.63
C LYS A 374 -1.99 2.54 -16.69
N TYR A 375 -2.93 3.41 -17.01
CA TYR A 375 -4.16 3.54 -16.24
C TYR A 375 -5.13 2.43 -16.66
N SER A 376 -5.50 1.57 -15.71
CA SER A 376 -6.40 0.45 -15.99
C SER A 376 -7.85 0.88 -16.17
N VAL A 377 -8.19 2.11 -15.78
CA VAL A 377 -9.54 2.65 -15.83
C VAL A 377 -9.56 3.93 -16.66
N SER A 378 -10.46 3.98 -17.63
CA SER A 378 -10.70 5.19 -18.42
C SER A 378 -11.75 6.07 -17.73
N PRO A 379 -11.61 7.40 -17.77
CA PRO A 379 -12.66 8.30 -17.29
C PRO A 379 -13.86 8.22 -18.24
N VAL A 380 -14.99 7.72 -17.72
CA VAL A 380 -16.22 7.46 -18.49
C VAL A 380 -17.31 8.49 -18.24
N VAL A 381 -17.34 9.09 -17.06
CA VAL A 381 -18.34 10.11 -16.67
C VAL A 381 -17.78 11.49 -16.99
N ARG A 382 -18.58 12.32 -17.66
CA ARG A 382 -18.23 13.66 -18.10
C ARG A 382 -19.25 14.67 -17.57
N VAL A 383 -18.78 15.83 -17.13
CA VAL A 383 -19.63 16.95 -16.70
C VAL A 383 -19.08 18.23 -17.32
N SER A 384 -19.96 19.04 -17.90
CA SER A 384 -19.61 20.39 -18.32
C SER A 384 -19.55 21.32 -17.09
N VAL A 385 -18.53 22.17 -17.06
CA VAL A 385 -18.31 23.13 -15.97
C VAL A 385 -18.13 24.53 -16.54
N ALA A 386 -18.85 25.48 -15.96
CA ALA A 386 -18.73 26.89 -16.29
C ALA A 386 -18.69 27.71 -14.99
N PRO A 387 -17.98 28.84 -14.96
CA PRO A 387 -18.03 29.73 -13.81
C PRO A 387 -19.40 30.42 -13.79
N LYS A 388 -20.04 30.54 -12.63
CA LYS A 388 -21.30 31.27 -12.52
C LYS A 388 -21.15 32.74 -12.90
N ASN A 389 -19.99 33.32 -12.57
CA ASN A 389 -19.59 34.65 -13.02
C ASN A 389 -18.58 34.55 -14.17
N PRO A 390 -18.92 35.01 -15.40
CA PRO A 390 -18.02 34.99 -16.55
C PRO A 390 -16.67 35.68 -16.32
N ALA A 391 -16.59 36.66 -15.41
CA ALA A 391 -15.35 37.33 -15.07
C ALA A 391 -14.31 36.41 -14.40
N GLU A 392 -14.74 35.27 -13.86
CA GLU A 392 -13.90 34.30 -13.16
C GLU A 392 -13.41 33.15 -14.06
N LEU A 393 -13.69 33.21 -15.36
CA LEU A 393 -13.21 32.24 -16.34
C LEU A 393 -11.68 32.02 -16.29
N PRO A 394 -10.82 33.04 -16.12
CA PRO A 394 -9.38 32.82 -15.98
C PRO A 394 -9.03 31.97 -14.74
N LYS A 395 -9.77 32.13 -13.63
CA LYS A 395 -9.58 31.33 -12.42
C LYS A 395 -10.02 29.88 -12.65
N LEU A 396 -11.12 29.67 -13.38
CA LEU A 396 -11.56 28.33 -13.74
C LEU A 396 -10.50 27.62 -14.61
N VAL A 397 -10.00 28.27 -15.65
CA VAL A 397 -8.99 27.66 -16.54
C VAL A 397 -7.72 27.29 -15.78
N GLU A 398 -7.25 28.15 -14.88
CA GLU A 398 -6.10 27.85 -14.03
C GLU A 398 -6.41 26.75 -13.00
N GLY A 399 -7.60 26.77 -12.40
CA GLY A 399 -8.03 25.75 -11.45
C GLY A 399 -8.19 24.37 -12.08
N LEU A 400 -8.72 24.31 -13.30
CA LEU A 400 -8.80 23.11 -14.13
C LEU A 400 -7.39 22.54 -14.39
N LYS A 401 -6.44 23.38 -14.83
CA LYS A 401 -5.05 22.93 -15.00
C LYS A 401 -4.46 22.35 -13.71
N ARG A 402 -4.76 22.94 -12.55
CA ARG A 402 -4.31 22.43 -11.24
C ARG A 402 -4.97 21.11 -10.86
N LEU A 403 -6.27 20.99 -11.11
CA LEU A 403 -7.02 19.75 -10.87
C LEU A 403 -6.44 18.59 -11.69
N ALA A 404 -6.15 18.81 -12.98
CA ALA A 404 -5.52 17.80 -13.83
C ALA A 404 -4.08 17.44 -13.41
N LYS A 405 -3.38 18.31 -12.68
CA LYS A 405 -2.06 17.99 -12.10
C LYS A 405 -2.17 17.20 -10.79
N SER A 406 -3.17 17.51 -9.98
CA SER A 406 -3.38 16.88 -8.67
C SER A 406 -3.94 15.46 -8.81
N ASP A 407 -4.90 15.27 -9.72
CA ASP A 407 -5.51 13.98 -10.00
C ASP A 407 -5.12 13.43 -11.39
N PRO A 408 -4.42 12.28 -11.44
CA PRO A 408 -4.04 11.65 -12.70
C PRO A 408 -5.21 11.22 -13.59
N LEU A 409 -6.40 10.99 -13.03
CA LEU A 409 -7.59 10.51 -13.76
C LEU A 409 -8.38 11.58 -14.46
N VAL A 410 -8.31 12.79 -13.92
CA VAL A 410 -9.09 13.89 -14.45
C VAL A 410 -8.56 14.22 -15.83
N GLN A 411 -9.47 14.16 -16.80
CA GLN A 411 -9.24 14.63 -18.17
C GLN A 411 -10.08 15.88 -18.37
N ILE A 412 -9.43 16.91 -18.87
CA ILE A 412 -10.06 18.20 -19.12
C ILE A 412 -9.99 18.42 -20.61
N GLN A 413 -11.16 18.60 -21.19
CA GLN A 413 -11.34 18.84 -22.61
C GLN A 413 -12.13 20.13 -22.78
N ILE A 414 -11.90 20.81 -23.89
CA ILE A 414 -12.74 21.91 -24.32
C ILE A 414 -13.49 21.36 -25.53
N ASP A 415 -14.81 21.36 -25.47
CA ASP A 415 -15.62 20.97 -26.63
C ASP A 415 -15.51 22.08 -27.68
N GLU A 416 -15.01 21.74 -28.86
CA GLU A 416 -14.78 22.70 -29.95
C GLU A 416 -16.09 23.27 -30.50
N ASN A 417 -17.22 22.55 -30.34
CA ASN A 417 -18.51 22.98 -30.87
C ASN A 417 -19.23 23.95 -29.93
N THR A 418 -19.19 23.69 -28.62
CA THR A 418 -19.92 24.47 -27.61
C THR A 418 -19.02 25.44 -26.84
N ASN A 419 -17.69 25.31 -26.96
CA ASN A 419 -16.69 25.99 -26.14
C ASN A 419 -16.87 25.76 -24.63
N GLU A 420 -17.54 24.67 -24.24
CA GLU A 420 -17.70 24.28 -22.85
C GLU A 420 -16.46 23.53 -22.33
N HIS A 421 -16.11 23.79 -21.07
CA HIS A 421 -15.09 23.00 -20.39
C HIS A 421 -15.70 21.71 -19.87
N ILE A 422 -15.19 20.58 -20.31
CA ILE A 422 -15.64 19.26 -19.88
C ILE A 422 -14.61 18.65 -18.93
N VAL A 423 -15.06 18.25 -17.75
CA VAL A 423 -14.28 17.48 -16.78
C VAL A 423 -14.75 16.03 -16.83
N ALA A 424 -13.83 15.12 -17.13
CA ALA A 424 -14.09 13.69 -17.17
C ALA A 424 -13.41 12.97 -16.01
N GLY A 425 -14.12 12.02 -15.40
CA GLY A 425 -13.69 11.22 -14.26
C GLY A 425 -14.16 9.76 -14.35
N VAL A 426 -13.67 8.92 -13.44
CA VAL A 426 -13.95 7.47 -13.46
C VAL A 426 -15.36 7.11 -13.03
N GLY A 427 -15.99 7.92 -12.19
CA GLY A 427 -17.33 7.67 -11.67
C GLY A 427 -17.90 8.92 -11.01
N GLU A 428 -19.17 8.87 -10.64
CA GLU A 428 -19.92 9.98 -10.08
C GLU A 428 -19.28 10.53 -8.79
N LEU A 429 -19.06 9.67 -7.79
CA LEU A 429 -18.42 10.05 -6.53
C LEU A 429 -17.01 10.66 -6.72
N HIS A 430 -16.23 10.12 -7.66
CA HIS A 430 -14.90 10.66 -7.96
C HIS A 430 -14.99 12.08 -8.50
N LEU A 431 -15.93 12.30 -9.42
CA LEU A 431 -16.15 13.58 -10.08
C LEU A 431 -16.74 14.60 -9.11
N GLU A 432 -17.65 14.19 -8.20
CA GLU A 432 -18.17 15.03 -7.11
C GLU A 432 -17.05 15.59 -6.22
N ILE A 433 -16.12 14.72 -5.79
CA ILE A 433 -14.95 15.13 -4.99
C ILE A 433 -14.06 16.08 -5.80
N CYS A 434 -13.75 15.74 -7.06
CA CYS A 434 -12.90 16.59 -7.91
C CYS A 434 -13.50 17.99 -8.14
N LEU A 435 -14.83 18.07 -8.34
CA LEU A 435 -15.52 19.34 -8.53
C LEU A 435 -15.55 20.15 -7.23
N LYS A 436 -15.69 19.49 -6.08
CA LYS A 436 -15.60 20.16 -4.78
C LYS A 436 -14.21 20.74 -4.53
N ASP A 437 -13.15 19.98 -4.80
CA ASP A 437 -11.76 20.45 -4.71
C ASP A 437 -11.51 21.62 -5.68
N LEU A 438 -12.12 21.60 -6.87
CA LEU A 438 -12.06 22.69 -7.84
C LEU A 438 -12.67 23.99 -7.31
N GLU A 439 -13.86 23.92 -6.72
CA GLU A 439 -14.54 25.08 -6.13
C GLU A 439 -13.79 25.62 -4.90
N GLU A 440 -13.49 24.74 -3.93
CA GLU A 440 -12.95 25.14 -2.62
C GLU A 440 -11.47 25.54 -2.70
N ASP A 441 -10.62 24.69 -3.30
CA ASP A 441 -9.16 24.85 -3.22
C ASP A 441 -8.57 25.60 -4.41
N TYR A 442 -9.02 25.30 -5.62
CA TYR A 442 -8.39 25.83 -6.83
C TYR A 442 -9.00 27.14 -7.32
N MET A 443 -10.30 27.36 -7.08
CA MET A 443 -11.02 28.58 -7.44
C MET A 443 -11.25 29.56 -6.26
N ASN A 444 -10.78 29.23 -5.06
CA ASN A 444 -10.95 30.01 -3.82
C ASN A 444 -12.43 30.31 -3.48
N GLY A 445 -13.32 29.33 -3.67
CA GLY A 445 -14.73 29.42 -3.30
C GLY A 445 -15.64 30.08 -4.34
N ALA A 446 -15.18 30.25 -5.58
CA ALA A 446 -16.03 30.71 -6.67
C ALA A 446 -17.02 29.62 -7.10
N GLU A 447 -18.29 30.01 -7.29
CA GLU A 447 -19.37 29.07 -7.62
C GLU A 447 -19.29 28.56 -9.06
N LEU A 448 -19.43 27.25 -9.24
CA LEU A 448 -19.52 26.62 -10.55
C LEU A 448 -20.97 26.28 -10.92
N VAL A 449 -21.28 26.46 -12.20
CA VAL A 449 -22.42 25.84 -12.85
C VAL A 449 -21.95 24.49 -13.38
N LYS A 450 -22.58 23.43 -12.89
CA LYS A 450 -22.27 22.04 -13.23
C LYS A 450 -23.41 21.49 -14.10
N GLY A 451 -23.07 20.97 -15.27
CA GLY A 451 -24.02 20.24 -16.11
C GLY A 451 -24.38 18.87 -15.52
N GLU A 452 -25.36 18.21 -16.14
CA GLU A 452 -25.70 16.84 -15.75
C GLU A 452 -24.57 15.85 -16.13
N PRO A 453 -24.32 14.81 -15.31
CA PRO A 453 -23.34 13.78 -15.65
C PRO A 453 -23.75 12.98 -16.89
N VAL A 454 -22.91 12.99 -17.92
CA VAL A 454 -23.10 12.22 -19.15
C VAL A 454 -22.03 11.13 -19.26
N VAL A 455 -22.41 9.97 -19.79
CA VAL A 455 -21.47 8.87 -20.06
C VAL A 455 -20.95 8.96 -21.49
N GLY A 456 -19.64 8.81 -21.67
CA GLY A 456 -19.03 8.78 -23.01
C GLY A 456 -19.41 7.51 -23.77
N TYR A 457 -20.04 7.66 -24.94
CA TYR A 457 -20.34 6.56 -25.85
C TYR A 457 -19.13 6.25 -26.74
N ARG A 458 -19.01 4.98 -27.16
CA ARG A 458 -18.10 4.56 -28.23
C ARG A 458 -18.92 3.95 -29.35
N GLU A 459 -18.60 4.32 -30.57
CA GLU A 459 -19.22 3.76 -31.77
C GLU A 459 -18.40 2.58 -32.26
N THR A 460 -19.07 1.50 -32.68
CA THR A 460 -18.45 0.36 -33.35
C THR A 460 -19.37 -0.10 -34.47
N VAL A 461 -18.78 -0.59 -35.56
CA VAL A 461 -19.53 -1.18 -36.67
C VAL A 461 -19.62 -2.69 -36.45
N SER A 462 -20.79 -3.29 -36.64
CA SER A 462 -21.00 -4.73 -36.40
C SER A 462 -20.87 -5.60 -37.66
N LYS A 463 -20.87 -5.01 -38.86
CA LYS A 463 -20.56 -5.64 -40.15
C LYS A 463 -19.99 -4.58 -41.11
N GLU A 464 -19.00 -4.97 -41.93
CA GLU A 464 -18.53 -4.17 -43.08
C GLU A 464 -19.63 -3.91 -44.10
#